data_AF-A0A5P9BHV3-F1
#
_entry.id   AF-A0A5P9BHV3-F1
#
_cell.length_a   1.000
_cell.length_b   1.000
_cell.length_c   1.000
_cell.angle_alpha   90.00
_cell.angle_beta   90.00
_cell.angle_gamma   90.00
#
_symmetry.space_group_name_H-M   'P 1'
#
loop_
_entity.id
_entity.type
_entity.pdbx_description
1 polymer ?
#
loop_
_entity_poly.entity_id
_entity_poly.type
_entity_poly.pdbx_seq_one_letter_code
_entity_poly.pdbx_strand_id
1 'polypeptide(L)'
;MRTNENRLFNNIEGVQRIEYACGCGKGYYRFRKDIERIEKHGQLPHTCTACQKLVYFVMPYPALSYKGRVFVDFDTIRGEV
;
A
#
# COMPACT_ATOMS: atom_id res chain seq x y z
N MET A 1 0.03 -3.49 24.76
CA MET A 1 -0.68 -4.05 23.57
C MET A 1 -0.72 -5.56 23.70
N ARG A 2 -1.89 -6.18 23.81
CA ARG A 2 -2.03 -7.65 23.80
C ARG A 2 -1.86 -8.14 22.36
N THR A 3 -0.72 -8.74 22.05
CA THR A 3 -0.53 -9.53 20.83
C THR A 3 -1.51 -10.70 20.87
N ASN A 4 -2.39 -10.80 19.89
CA ASN A 4 -3.31 -11.93 19.76
C ASN A 4 -2.47 -13.19 19.49
N GLU A 5 -2.34 -14.05 20.50
CA GLU A 5 -1.29 -15.08 20.66
C GLU A 5 -1.33 -16.22 19.62
N ASN A 6 -2.29 -16.18 18.69
CA ASN A 6 -2.51 -17.22 17.67
C ASN A 6 -2.08 -16.85 16.24
N ARG A 7 -1.41 -15.71 16.02
CA ARG A 7 -0.91 -15.34 14.68
C ARG A 7 0.47 -15.95 14.42
N LEU A 8 0.52 -16.96 13.57
CA LEU A 8 1.76 -17.50 13.03
C LEU A 8 2.17 -16.73 11.78
N PHE A 9 3.39 -16.19 11.77
CA PHE A 9 3.97 -15.51 10.61
C PHE A 9 5.03 -16.42 9.99
N ASN A 10 4.84 -16.76 8.72
CA ASN A 10 5.81 -17.53 7.95
C ASN A 10 6.34 -16.66 6.81
N ASN A 11 7.66 -16.68 6.62
CA ASN A 11 8.25 -16.05 5.44
C ASN A 11 7.83 -16.81 4.19
N ILE A 12 7.40 -16.07 3.17
CA ILE A 12 7.06 -16.60 1.86
C ILE A 12 7.88 -15.89 0.80
N GLU A 13 8.50 -16.68 -0.08
CA GLU A 13 9.25 -16.16 -1.23
C GLU A 13 8.33 -15.92 -2.43
N GLY A 14 8.78 -15.09 -3.37
CA GLY A 14 8.06 -14.84 -4.63
C GLY A 14 6.86 -13.90 -4.50
N VAL A 15 6.78 -13.11 -3.43
CA VAL A 15 5.81 -12.02 -3.32
C VAL A 15 6.35 -10.81 -4.08
N GLN A 16 5.55 -10.25 -4.98
CA GLN A 16 5.90 -9.07 -5.76
C GLN A 16 4.96 -7.92 -5.45
N ARG A 17 5.48 -6.69 -5.37
CA ARG A 17 4.64 -5.50 -5.26
C ARG A 17 4.06 -5.15 -6.63
N ILE A 18 2.77 -4.82 -6.66
CA ILE A 18 2.12 -4.24 -7.84
C ILE A 18 2.38 -2.73 -7.81
N GLU A 19 3.00 -2.22 -8.87
CA GLU A 19 3.39 -0.82 -8.98
C GLU A 19 2.43 -0.07 -9.93
N TYR A 20 2.06 1.15 -9.54
CA TYR A 20 1.14 1.99 -10.31
C TYR A 20 1.91 3.11 -10.99
N ALA A 21 1.96 3.10 -12.32
CA ALA A 21 2.75 4.07 -13.08
C ALA A 21 2.33 5.51 -12.80
N CYS A 22 3.31 6.39 -12.59
CA CYS A 22 3.07 7.81 -12.52
C CYS A 22 2.93 8.42 -13.92
N GLY A 23 2.08 9.44 -14.06
CA GLY A 23 1.93 10.20 -15.31
C GLY A 23 3.20 10.94 -15.76
N CYS A 24 4.25 11.00 -14.93
CA CYS A 24 5.56 11.51 -15.36
C CYS A 24 6.37 10.51 -16.21
N GLY A 25 5.92 9.25 -16.30
CA GLY A 25 6.56 8.20 -17.10
C GLY A 25 7.88 7.65 -16.55
N LYS A 26 8.35 8.13 -15.39
CA LYS A 26 9.67 7.79 -14.83
C LYS A 26 9.64 7.04 -13.50
N GLY A 27 8.45 6.79 -12.94
CA GLY A 27 8.33 6.16 -11.63
C GLY A 27 6.92 5.69 -11.34
N TYR A 28 6.69 5.31 -10.08
CA TYR A 28 5.47 4.68 -9.62
C TYR A 28 4.95 5.38 -8.37
N TYR A 29 3.63 5.40 -8.19
CA TYR A 29 2.99 5.90 -6.99
C TYR A 29 3.08 4.85 -5.88
N ARG A 30 3.69 5.21 -4.75
CA ARG A 30 3.80 4.36 -3.56
C ARG A 30 3.13 5.00 -2.36
N PHE A 31 2.41 4.19 -1.59
CA PHE A 31 1.75 4.62 -0.37
C PHE A 31 2.74 5.20 0.64
N ARG A 32 2.33 6.28 1.29
CA ARG A 32 3.09 6.99 2.33
C ARG A 32 2.34 6.88 3.65
N LYS A 33 2.88 6.04 4.55
CA LYS A 33 2.32 5.85 5.89
C LYS A 33 2.53 7.06 6.81
N ASP A 34 3.46 7.94 6.46
CA ASP A 34 3.83 9.14 7.21
C ASP A 34 3.00 10.38 6.83
N ILE A 35 2.09 10.23 5.87
CA ILE A 35 1.17 11.28 5.45
C ILE A 35 -0.24 10.88 5.89
N GLU A 36 -0.98 11.84 6.42
CA GLU A 36 -2.34 11.62 6.88
C GLU A 36 -3.28 11.24 5.73
N ARG A 37 -4.22 10.33 6.01
CA ARG A 37 -5.24 9.90 5.06
C ARG A 37 -6.36 10.94 5.01
N ILE A 38 -7.02 11.07 3.87
CA ILE A 38 -8.26 11.85 3.80
C ILE A 38 -9.40 10.93 4.24
N GLU A 39 -9.75 10.97 5.53
CA GLU A 39 -10.72 10.06 6.15
C GLU A 39 -12.10 10.10 5.51
N LYS A 40 -12.59 11.31 5.18
CA LYS A 40 -13.94 11.53 4.61
C LYS A 40 -14.24 10.66 3.38
N HIS A 41 -13.21 10.27 2.64
CA HIS A 41 -13.32 9.47 1.42
C HIS A 41 -12.40 8.25 1.40
N GLY A 42 -11.78 7.91 2.55
CA GLY A 42 -10.84 6.79 2.65
C GLY A 42 -9.66 6.89 1.69
N GLN A 43 -9.21 8.10 1.34
CA GLN A 43 -8.16 8.25 0.33
C GLN A 43 -6.77 8.14 0.94
N LEU A 44 -5.95 7.32 0.29
CA LEU A 44 -4.60 7.00 0.72
C LEU A 44 -3.57 7.88 0.00
N PRO A 45 -2.67 8.54 0.75
CA PRO A 45 -1.60 9.33 0.16
C PRO A 45 -0.57 8.43 -0.53
N HIS A 46 -0.25 8.77 -1.77
CA HIS A 46 0.78 8.13 -2.56
C HIS A 46 1.73 9.15 -3.16
N THR A 47 3.02 8.85 -3.15
CA THR A 47 4.06 9.69 -3.74
C THR A 47 4.74 8.97 -4.88
N CYS A 48 4.97 9.68 -5.99
CA CYS A 48 5.78 9.16 -7.09
C CYS A 48 7.23 8.99 -6.66
N THR A 49 7.81 7.82 -6.90
CA THR A 49 9.22 7.52 -6.61
C THR A 49 10.21 8.38 -7.39
N ALA A 50 9.81 8.96 -8.53
CA ALA A 50 10.68 9.75 -9.39
C ALA A 50 10.46 11.27 -9.25
N CYS A 51 9.23 11.75 -9.46
CA CYS A 51 8.95 13.20 -9.45
C CYS A 51 8.37 13.72 -8.13
N GLN A 52 8.23 12.87 -7.10
CA GLN A 52 7.72 13.23 -5.78
C GLN A 52 6.31 13.82 -5.75
N LYS A 53 5.55 13.74 -6.85
CA LYS A 53 4.15 14.16 -6.90
C LYS A 53 3.32 13.35 -5.90
N LEU A 54 2.65 14.06 -4.98
CA LEU A 54 1.67 13.51 -4.04
C LEU A 54 0.30 13.43 -4.72
N VAL A 55 -0.37 12.29 -4.56
CA VAL A 55 -1.74 12.05 -5.01
C VAL A 55 -2.50 11.27 -3.94
N TYR A 56 -3.82 11.40 -3.93
CA TYR A 56 -4.68 10.69 -3.00
C TYR A 56 -5.59 9.75 -3.78
N PHE A 57 -5.50 8.46 -3.48
CA PHE A 57 -6.25 7.42 -4.17
C PHE A 57 -7.29 6.80 -3.25
N VAL A 58 -8.55 6.73 -3.69
CA VAL A 58 -9.55 5.84 -3.06
C VAL A 58 -9.16 4.38 -3.33
N MET A 59 -8.75 4.13 -4.58
CA MET A 59 -8.02 2.98 -5.06
C MET A 59 -7.01 3.47 -6.09
N PRO A 60 -5.85 2.82 -6.22
CA PRO A 60 -5.53 1.50 -5.69
C PRO A 60 -5.04 1.49 -4.23
N TYR A 61 -5.37 0.41 -3.52
CA TYR A 61 -4.63 0.03 -2.32
C TYR A 61 -3.25 -0.54 -2.73
N PRO A 62 -2.21 -0.38 -1.90
CA PRO A 62 -0.98 -1.13 -2.10
C PRO A 62 -1.28 -2.62 -2.17
N ALA A 63 -0.85 -3.24 -3.27
CA ALA A 63 -1.21 -4.60 -3.59
C ALA A 63 0.04 -5.45 -3.83
N LEU A 64 -0.08 -6.72 -3.49
CA LEU A 64 0.95 -7.74 -3.62
C LEU A 64 0.43 -8.86 -4.52
N SER A 65 1.27 -9.32 -5.44
CA SER A 65 1.02 -10.51 -6.25
C SER A 65 1.76 -11.70 -5.66
N TYR A 66 1.06 -12.82 -5.48
CA TYR A 66 1.64 -14.08 -5.06
C TYR A 66 0.90 -15.25 -5.74
N LYS A 67 1.65 -16.12 -6.43
CA LYS A 67 1.12 -17.28 -7.17
C LYS A 67 -0.09 -16.94 -8.06
N GLY A 68 0.00 -15.83 -8.80
CA GLY A 68 -1.05 -15.38 -9.72
C GLY A 68 -2.28 -14.75 -9.06
N ARG A 69 -2.28 -14.57 -7.74
CA ARG A 69 -3.36 -13.92 -6.99
C ARG A 69 -2.90 -12.56 -6.46
N VAL A 70 -3.83 -11.63 -6.40
CA VAL A 70 -3.61 -10.28 -5.88
C VAL A 70 -4.17 -10.17 -4.47
N PHE A 71 -3.36 -9.62 -3.56
CA PHE A 71 -3.68 -9.39 -2.17
C PHE A 71 -3.51 -7.90 -1.87
N VAL A 72 -4.39 -7.35 -1.03
CA VAL A 72 -4.18 -6.00 -0.49
C VAL A 72 -3.27 -6.09 0.73
N ASP A 73 -2.30 -5.18 0.82
CA ASP A 73 -1.43 -5.07 1.98
C ASP A 73 -2.27 -4.68 3.21
N PHE A 74 -2.36 -5.60 4.18
CA PHE A 74 -3.28 -5.49 5.30
C PHE A 74 -3.00 -4.27 6.20
N ASP A 75 -1.73 -3.88 6.34
CA ASP A 75 -1.33 -2.70 7.12
C ASP A 75 -1.83 -1.40 6.48
N THR A 76 -2.27 -1.45 5.23
CA THR A 76 -2.85 -0.31 4.51
C THR A 76 -4.37 -0.23 4.66
N ILE A 77 -5.03 -1.26 5.17
CA ILE A 77 -6.49 -1.26 5.35
C ILE A 77 -6.87 -1.07 6.81
N ARG A 78 -6.01 -1.47 7.75
CA ARG A 78 -6.15 -1.04 9.14
C ARG A 78 -5.95 0.46 9.19
N GLY A 79 -7.06 1.21 9.28
CA GLY A 79 -7.02 2.52 9.90
C GLY A 79 -6.27 2.40 11.22
N GLU A 80 -5.48 3.42 11.54
CA GLU A 80 -4.64 3.45 12.74
C GLU A 80 -5.41 2.94 13.96
N VAL A 81 -4.76 2.07 14.74
CA VAL A 81 -5.25 1.60 16.04
C VAL A 81 -4.80 2.57 17.11
#